data_AF-A0A2W2DHN5-F1
#
_entry.id   AF-A0A2W2DHN5-F1
#
_cell.length_a   1.000
_cell.length_b   1.000
_cell.length_c   1.000
_cell.angle_alpha   90.00
_cell.angle_beta   90.00
_cell.angle_gamma   90.00
#
_symmetry.space_group_name_H-M   'P 1'
#
loop_
_entity.id
_entity.type
_entity.pdbx_description
1 polymer ?
#
loop_
_entity_poly.entity_id
_entity_poly.type
_entity_poly.pdbx_seq_one_letter_code
_entity_poly.pdbx_strand_id
1 'polypeptide(L)' 'APGTPIPEIAGPGKETMAQAARLLGARRGITVVGVDGSGMPDAELAAGGAFLPGPHAKLAGPTFQEWLDTQP' A
#
# COMPACT_ATOMS: atom_id res chain seq x y z
N ALA A 1 11.64 30.46 -4.94
CA ALA A 1 11.89 29.36 -3.98
C ALA A 1 10.99 28.18 -4.34
N PRO A 2 11.38 26.92 -4.11
CA PRO A 2 10.44 25.81 -4.20
C PRO A 2 9.24 26.10 -3.29
N GLY A 3 8.02 25.87 -3.78
CA GLY A 3 6.82 25.99 -2.95
C GLY A 3 6.82 24.95 -1.82
N THR A 4 6.01 25.18 -0.78
CA THR A 4 5.80 24.19 0.28
C THR A 4 5.33 22.87 -0.35
N PRO A 5 5.96 21.72 -0.06
CA PRO A 5 5.52 20.42 -0.55
C PRO A 5 4.07 20.15 -0.15
N ILE A 6 3.34 19.42 -1.01
CA ILE A 6 2.00 18.95 -0.67
C ILE A 6 2.12 18.02 0.55
N PRO A 7 1.28 18.19 1.59
CA PRO A 7 1.29 17.27 2.72
C PRO A 7 0.95 15.85 2.27
N GLU A 8 1.83 14.91 2.60
CA GLU A 8 1.65 13.48 2.33
C GLU A 8 1.63 12.72 3.65
N ILE A 9 0.67 11.81 3.79
CA ILE A 9 0.53 10.93 4.96
C ILE A 9 0.42 9.51 4.44
N ALA A 10 1.21 8.59 4.99
CA ALA A 10 1.18 7.18 4.63
C ALA A 10 1.27 6.30 5.87
N GLY A 11 0.96 5.01 5.67
CA GLY A 11 1.12 3.98 6.69
C GLY A 11 2.57 3.86 7.16
N PRO A 12 2.81 3.12 8.27
CA PRO A 12 4.12 3.04 8.90
C PRO A 12 5.19 2.29 8.07
N GLY A 13 4.79 1.62 6.97
CA GLY A 13 5.70 0.89 6.09
C GLY A 13 5.16 0.74 4.67
N LYS A 14 6.00 0.19 3.78
CA LYS A 14 5.59 -0.16 2.41
C LYS A 14 4.69 -1.38 2.44
N GLU A 15 3.52 -1.26 1.85
CA GLU A 15 2.55 -2.35 1.73
C GLU A 15 2.18 -2.53 0.25
N THR A 16 1.96 -3.79 -0.15
CA THR A 16 1.45 -4.10 -1.50
C THR A 16 0.02 -4.60 -1.42
N MET A 17 -0.77 -4.32 -2.47
CA MET A 17 -2.14 -4.83 -2.58
C MET A 17 -2.20 -6.36 -2.48
N ALA A 18 -1.23 -7.07 -3.05
CA ALA A 18 -1.17 -8.52 -2.95
C ALA A 18 -0.98 -9.02 -1.51
N GLN A 19 -0.13 -8.35 -0.71
CA GLN A 19 0.06 -8.70 0.70
C GLN A 19 -1.19 -8.38 1.53
N ALA A 20 -1.76 -7.19 1.37
CA ALA A 20 -2.98 -6.79 2.07
C ALA A 20 -4.17 -7.73 1.74
N ALA A 21 -4.35 -8.08 0.47
CA ALA A 21 -5.38 -9.01 0.03
C ALA A 21 -5.18 -10.41 0.63
N ARG A 22 -3.94 -10.92 0.74
CA ARG A 22 -3.66 -12.20 1.39
C ARG A 22 -4.03 -12.20 2.87
N LEU A 23 -3.74 -11.11 3.60
CA LEU A 23 -4.11 -10.97 5.01
C LEU A 23 -5.64 -11.04 5.20
N LEU A 24 -6.39 -10.28 4.40
CA LEU A 24 -7.86 -10.33 4.44
C LEU A 24 -8.42 -11.67 3.98
N GLY A 25 -7.83 -12.26 2.94
CA GLY A 25 -8.23 -13.56 2.40
C GLY A 25 -8.11 -14.67 3.45
N ALA A 26 -7.01 -14.71 4.20
CA ALA A 26 -6.79 -15.70 5.26
C ALA A 26 -7.91 -15.67 6.32
N ARG A 27 -8.39 -14.49 6.72
CA ARG A 27 -9.50 -14.35 7.68
C ARG A 27 -10.84 -14.87 7.15
N ARG A 28 -11.00 -14.92 5.83
CA ARG A 28 -12.25 -15.31 5.16
C ARG A 28 -12.19 -16.73 4.57
N GLY A 29 -11.10 -17.47 4.80
CA GLY A 29 -10.88 -18.77 4.17
C GLY A 29 -10.72 -18.69 2.64
N ILE A 30 -10.25 -17.54 2.12
CA ILE A 30 -10.05 -17.29 0.70
C ILE A 30 -8.54 -17.33 0.39
N THR A 31 -8.16 -18.14 -0.60
CA THR A 31 -6.80 -18.12 -1.16
C THR A 31 -6.68 -17.00 -2.18
N VAL A 32 -5.77 -16.07 -1.94
CA VAL A 32 -5.43 -15.00 -2.89
C VAL A 32 -4.18 -15.38 -3.68
N VAL A 33 -4.31 -15.32 -5.00
CA VAL A 33 -3.21 -15.54 -5.95
C VAL A 33 -2.89 -14.21 -6.63
N GLY A 34 -1.64 -13.78 -6.53
CA GLY A 34 -1.15 -12.63 -7.28
C GLY A 34 -0.93 -13.02 -8.74
N VAL A 35 -1.31 -12.14 -9.66
CA VAL A 35 -1.05 -12.27 -11.09
C VAL A 35 -0.10 -11.17 -11.55
N ASP A 36 0.57 -11.37 -12.68
CA ASP A 36 1.41 -10.33 -13.27
C ASP A 36 0.55 -9.12 -13.68
N GLY A 37 0.97 -7.94 -13.22
CA GLY A 37 0.32 -6.67 -13.49
C GLY A 37 1.00 -5.86 -14.59
N SER A 38 2.06 -6.38 -15.23
CA SER A 38 2.86 -5.66 -16.23
C SER A 38 2.06 -5.08 -17.41
N GLY A 39 0.91 -5.68 -17.74
CA GLY A 39 0.01 -5.21 -18.80
C GLY A 39 -0.96 -4.10 -18.39
N MET A 40 -0.97 -3.68 -17.13
CA MET A 40 -1.83 -2.61 -16.63
C MET A 40 -1.29 -1.24 -17.05
N PRO A 41 -2.17 -0.25 -17.29
CA PRO A 41 -1.74 1.14 -17.42
C PRO A 41 -0.86 1.54 -16.23
N ASP A 42 0.24 2.23 -16.53
CA ASP A 42 1.20 2.73 -15.53
C ASP A 42 1.87 1.65 -14.65
N ALA A 43 1.88 0.38 -15.06
CA ALA A 43 2.47 -0.71 -14.28
C ALA A 43 3.94 -0.46 -13.91
N GLU A 44 4.74 0.06 -14.84
CA GLU A 44 6.15 0.40 -14.58
C GLU A 44 6.29 1.58 -13.60
N LEU A 45 5.41 2.58 -13.69
CA LEU A 45 5.38 3.72 -12.76
C LEU A 45 4.97 3.26 -11.36
N ALA A 46 3.94 2.42 -11.26
CA ALA A 46 3.50 1.84 -10.00
C ALA A 46 4.61 0.99 -9.36
N ALA A 47 5.29 0.15 -10.15
CA ALA A 47 6.42 -0.65 -9.70
C ALA A 47 7.61 0.21 -9.25
N GLY A 48 7.82 1.36 -9.91
CA GLY A 48 8.79 2.38 -9.52
C GLY A 48 8.41 3.17 -8.26
N GLY A 49 7.21 2.94 -7.70
CA GLY A 49 6.72 3.64 -6.52
C GLY A 49 6.14 5.02 -6.79
N ALA A 50 5.72 5.31 -8.03
CA ALA A 50 5.12 6.61 -8.40
C ALA A 50 3.84 6.95 -7.60
N PHE A 51 3.18 5.94 -7.04
CA PHE A 51 2.00 6.08 -6.17
C PHE A 51 2.32 5.96 -4.67
N LEU A 52 3.60 5.80 -4.31
CA LEU A 52 4.03 5.81 -2.92
C LEU A 52 4.34 7.24 -2.47
N PRO A 53 4.26 7.52 -1.15
CA PRO A 53 4.70 8.78 -0.60
C PRO A 53 6.16 9.10 -0.97
N GLY A 54 6.43 10.39 -1.19
CA GLY A 54 7.76 10.95 -1.25
C GLY A 54 8.46 10.94 0.12
N PRO A 55 9.78 11.23 0.14
CA PRO A 55 10.58 11.16 1.38
C PRO A 55 10.15 12.13 2.48
N HIS A 56 9.36 13.16 2.17
CA HIS A 56 8.85 14.15 3.12
C HIS A 56 7.54 13.72 3.80
N ALA A 57 6.95 12.60 3.40
CA ALA A 57 5.69 12.16 3.95
C ALA A 57 5.78 11.85 5.45
N LYS A 58 4.71 12.18 6.16
CA LYS A 58 4.52 11.75 7.54
C LYS A 58 4.06 10.29 7.53
N LEU A 59 4.86 9.40 8.12
CA LEU A 59 4.45 8.03 8.39
C LEU A 59 3.68 7.97 9.70
N ALA A 60 2.45 7.43 9.68
CA ALA A 60 1.58 7.38 10.84
C ALA A 60 0.54 6.24 10.74
N GLY A 61 -0.09 5.94 11.87
CA GLY A 61 -1.16 4.94 11.96
C GLY A 61 -0.64 3.50 12.07
N PRO A 62 -1.56 2.53 12.19
CA PRO A 62 -1.23 1.10 12.20
C PRO A 62 -0.85 0.62 10.79
N THR A 63 -0.12 -0.49 10.72
CA THR A 63 -0.05 -1.33 9.51
C THR A 63 -1.44 -1.84 9.13
N PHE A 64 -1.62 -2.28 7.89
CA PHE A 64 -2.85 -2.93 7.46
C PHE A 64 -3.18 -4.14 8.32
N GLN A 65 -2.18 -4.92 8.74
CA GLN A 65 -2.40 -6.07 9.62
C GLN A 65 -2.92 -5.66 11.00
N GLU A 66 -2.25 -4.70 11.66
CA GLU A 66 -2.68 -4.22 12.98
C GLU A 66 -4.09 -3.62 12.93
N TRP A 67 -4.41 -2.85 11.89
CA TRP A 67 -5.78 -2.37 11.67
C TRP A 67 -6.75 -3.53 11.45
N LEU A 68 -6.38 -4.50 10.61
CA LEU A 68 -7.20 -5.65 10.30
C LEU A 68 -7.52 -6.45 11.56
N ASP A 69 -6.55 -6.65 12.45
CA ASP A 69 -6.73 -7.39 13.71
C ASP A 69 -7.74 -6.73 14.67
N THR A 70 -8.06 -5.44 14.46
CA THR A 70 -9.13 -4.74 15.21
C THR A 70 -10.52 -4.82 14.58
N GLN A 71 -10.64 -5.35 13.37
CA GLN A 71 -11.92 -5.46 12.66
C GLN A 71 -12.70 -6.70 13.11
N PRO A 72 -14.04 -6.62 13.22
CA PRO A 72 -14.88 -7.76 13.61
C PRO A 72 -14.73 -8.98 12.70
#